data_AF-A0AAV3QD31-F1
#
_entry.id   AF-A0AAV3QD31-F1
#
_cell.length_a   1.000
_cell.length_b   1.000
_cell.length_c   1.000
_cell.angle_alpha   90.00
_cell.angle_beta   90.00
_cell.angle_gamma   90.00
#
_symmetry.space_group_name_H-M   'P 1'
#
loop_
_entity.id
_entity.type
_entity.pdbx_description
1 polymer ?
#
loop_
_entity_poly.entity_id
_entity_poly.type
_entity_poly.pdbx_seq_one_letter_code
_entity_poly.pdbx_strand_id
1 'polypeptide(L)'
;MTSDSDYVHAIVNFQLSYQIVDSLIWLGIRDLINDVRKKKLKLRPITYLSGSQNSGSDIPFGYIWSPHLVPKPKDWGPKVDVVGFCFLDLASNYDPPEALVKWLKAGPKPIYIGFGSLPVQEPEKMTQTIVEALRKTGQRGIINKGWGGLGNLAEPVDYVYLLDNVPHDWLFLQCASVVHHGGAGTTAAGLKAACPTTIVPFFGDQPFWGERVHARGVGPAPIPIDEFSLPKLVAAIEFMLDPKVKERAIELAKQMENEDGVEGAVKAFFKHLPRKKLVTEQEPGPSTFFSLGRCFGCS
;
A
#
# COMPACT_ATOMS: atom_id res chain seq x y z
N MET A 1 17.78 -3.10 22.30
CA MET A 1 18.26 -4.49 22.09
C MET A 1 17.16 -5.41 22.61
N THR A 2 16.29 -5.89 21.72
CA THR A 2 15.35 -6.97 22.02
C THR A 2 16.11 -8.29 22.07
N SER A 3 15.80 -9.15 23.05
CA SER A 3 16.53 -10.42 23.23
C SER A 3 16.24 -11.38 22.06
N ASP A 4 17.18 -12.27 21.73
CA ASP A 4 16.98 -13.29 20.68
C ASP A 4 15.75 -14.18 20.94
N SER A 5 15.37 -14.35 22.21
CA SER A 5 14.17 -15.09 22.63
C SER A 5 12.87 -14.37 22.21
N ASP A 6 12.81 -13.05 22.38
CA ASP A 6 11.64 -12.25 22.00
C ASP A 6 11.45 -12.23 20.47
N TYR A 7 12.56 -12.25 19.74
CA TYR A 7 12.56 -12.31 18.27
C TYR A 7 12.06 -13.67 17.75
N VAL A 8 12.49 -14.78 18.35
CA VAL A 8 12.01 -16.12 17.99
C VAL A 8 10.52 -16.29 18.31
N HIS A 9 10.05 -15.83 19.47
CA HIS A 9 8.63 -15.86 19.81
C HIS A 9 7.78 -15.03 18.85
N ALA A 10 8.26 -13.85 18.44
CA ALA A 10 7.58 -13.02 17.45
C ALA A 10 7.46 -13.73 16.09
N ILE A 11 8.54 -14.35 15.59
CA ILE A 11 8.52 -15.12 14.32
C ILE A 11 7.50 -16.25 14.37
N VAL A 12 7.50 -17.05 15.45
CA VAL A 12 6.56 -18.17 15.60
C VAL A 12 5.11 -17.68 15.63
N ASN A 13 4.85 -16.59 16.36
CA ASN A 13 3.52 -15.99 16.44
C ASN A 13 3.05 -15.43 15.09
N PHE A 14 3.94 -14.77 14.34
CA PHE A 14 3.62 -14.28 12.99
C PHE A 14 3.31 -15.45 12.04
N GLN A 15 4.14 -16.49 12.03
CA GLN A 15 3.94 -17.64 11.14
C GLN A 15 2.61 -18.37 11.41
N LEU A 16 2.23 -18.52 12.68
CA LEU A 16 0.96 -19.11 13.05
C LEU A 16 -0.22 -18.23 12.61
N SER A 17 -0.09 -16.90 12.71
CA SER A 17 -1.12 -15.97 12.24
C SER A 17 -1.38 -16.11 10.73
N TYR A 18 -0.34 -16.24 9.89
CA TYR A 18 -0.49 -16.49 8.45
C TYR A 18 -1.27 -17.78 8.18
N GLN A 19 -0.91 -18.87 8.85
CA GLN A 19 -1.59 -20.16 8.68
C GLN A 19 -3.06 -20.10 9.08
N ILE A 20 -3.39 -19.39 10.17
CA ILE A 20 -4.77 -19.23 10.63
C ILE A 20 -5.57 -18.42 9.61
N VAL A 21 -5.06 -17.25 9.19
CA VAL A 21 -5.74 -16.38 8.23
C VAL A 21 -5.97 -17.09 6.90
N ASP A 22 -4.94 -17.73 6.34
CA ASP A 22 -5.07 -18.47 5.08
C ASP A 22 -6.08 -19.61 5.18
N SER A 23 -6.10 -20.31 6.31
CA SER A 23 -7.08 -21.38 6.57
C SER A 23 -8.51 -20.84 6.65
N LEU A 24 -8.72 -19.71 7.33
CA LEU A 24 -10.04 -19.09 7.44
C LEU A 24 -10.54 -18.56 6.08
N ILE A 25 -9.68 -17.89 5.32
CA ILE A 25 -10.00 -17.45 3.95
C ILE A 25 -10.39 -18.66 3.12
N TRP A 26 -9.57 -19.72 3.11
CA TRP A 26 -9.83 -20.93 2.35
C TRP A 26 -11.16 -21.56 2.73
N LEU A 27 -11.45 -21.73 4.02
CA LEU A 27 -12.71 -22.29 4.50
C LEU A 27 -13.92 -21.48 4.01
N GLY A 28 -13.81 -20.15 3.96
CA GLY A 28 -14.91 -19.27 3.54
C GLY A 28 -15.21 -19.31 2.04
N ILE A 29 -14.20 -19.49 1.18
CA ILE A 29 -14.37 -19.35 -0.29
C ILE A 29 -14.14 -20.64 -1.09
N ARG A 30 -13.72 -21.74 -0.44
CA ARG A 30 -13.36 -22.99 -1.12
C ARG A 30 -14.44 -23.51 -2.04
N ASP A 31 -15.68 -23.59 -1.57
CA ASP A 31 -16.74 -24.26 -2.33
C ASP A 31 -17.07 -23.47 -3.60
N LEU A 32 -17.03 -22.13 -3.52
CA LEU A 32 -17.13 -21.25 -4.68
C LEU A 32 -15.97 -21.47 -5.67
N ILE A 33 -14.73 -21.52 -5.17
CA ILE A 33 -13.54 -21.80 -6.00
C ILE A 33 -13.66 -23.17 -6.67
N ASN A 34 -14.01 -24.22 -5.92
CA ASN A 34 -14.12 -25.58 -6.43
C ASN A 34 -15.27 -25.74 -7.43
N ASP A 35 -16.36 -25.01 -7.25
CA ASP A 35 -17.45 -24.94 -8.23
C ASP A 35 -16.98 -24.34 -9.55
N VAL A 36 -16.26 -23.22 -9.53
CA VAL A 36 -15.67 -22.61 -10.74
C VAL A 36 -14.68 -23.58 -11.39
N ARG A 37 -13.78 -24.17 -10.60
CA ARG A 37 -12.78 -25.13 -11.08
C ARG A 37 -13.43 -26.31 -11.81
N LYS A 38 -14.45 -26.93 -11.21
CA LYS A 38 -15.11 -28.12 -11.77
C LYS A 38 -16.04 -27.77 -12.94
N LYS A 39 -16.91 -26.78 -12.77
CA LYS A 39 -17.99 -26.49 -13.73
C LYS A 39 -17.48 -25.72 -14.95
N LYS A 40 -16.59 -24.74 -14.75
CA LYS A 40 -16.09 -23.83 -15.80
C LYS A 40 -14.72 -24.24 -16.34
N LEU A 41 -13.73 -24.45 -15.47
CA LEU A 41 -12.35 -24.68 -15.89
C LEU A 41 -12.03 -26.16 -16.16
N LYS A 42 -12.94 -27.09 -15.84
CA LYS A 42 -12.75 -28.55 -15.94
C LYS A 42 -11.51 -29.05 -15.19
N LEU A 43 -11.15 -28.37 -14.09
CA LEU A 43 -10.05 -28.72 -13.21
C LEU A 43 -10.56 -29.55 -12.02
N ARG A 44 -9.67 -30.37 -11.44
CA ARG A 44 -9.96 -31.10 -10.20
C ARG A 44 -10.15 -30.12 -9.04
N PRO A 45 -11.07 -30.40 -8.09
CA PRO A 45 -11.21 -29.60 -6.88
C PRO A 45 -9.93 -29.67 -6.05
N ILE A 46 -9.65 -28.60 -5.32
CA ILE A 46 -8.56 -28.54 -4.34
C ILE A 46 -9.07 -29.14 -3.02
N THR A 47 -8.28 -30.03 -2.43
CA THR A 47 -8.65 -30.76 -1.21
C THR A 47 -8.31 -29.98 0.06
N TYR A 48 -8.92 -30.36 1.18
CA TYR A 48 -8.79 -29.70 2.50
C TYR A 48 -7.34 -29.50 2.95
N LEU A 49 -6.47 -30.48 2.66
CA LEU A 49 -5.07 -30.49 3.07
C LEU A 49 -4.12 -29.85 2.03
N SER A 50 -4.62 -29.49 0.84
CA SER A 50 -3.79 -28.96 -0.25
C SER A 50 -3.95 -27.47 -0.52
N GLY A 51 -4.98 -26.83 0.05
CA GLY A 51 -5.43 -25.49 -0.38
C GLY A 51 -4.69 -24.28 0.18
N SER A 52 -4.00 -24.41 1.32
CA SER A 52 -3.20 -23.32 1.90
C SER A 52 -1.81 -23.76 2.37
N GLN A 53 -1.71 -24.98 2.92
CA GLN A 53 -0.47 -25.47 3.52
C GLN A 53 0.52 -26.08 2.50
N ASN A 54 0.05 -26.52 1.33
CA ASN A 54 0.91 -27.10 0.28
C ASN A 54 1.21 -26.16 -0.90
N SER A 55 0.59 -24.98 -0.95
CA SER A 55 1.02 -23.88 -1.83
C SER A 55 2.13 -23.03 -1.20
N GLY A 56 2.68 -23.48 -0.06
CA GLY A 56 3.89 -22.92 0.50
C GLY A 56 5.04 -23.05 -0.50
N SER A 57 5.65 -21.92 -0.84
CA SER A 57 7.00 -21.77 -1.40
C SER A 57 7.25 -21.84 -2.92
N ASP A 58 6.27 -22.12 -3.80
CA ASP A 58 6.58 -22.22 -5.24
C ASP A 58 6.14 -21.04 -6.12
N ILE A 59 5.17 -20.23 -5.67
CA ILE A 59 4.74 -19.04 -6.41
C ILE A 59 5.65 -17.86 -6.03
N PRO A 60 6.30 -17.20 -6.99
CA PRO A 60 7.03 -15.97 -6.72
C PRO A 60 6.12 -14.80 -6.39
N PHE A 61 6.51 -13.97 -5.42
CA PHE A 61 5.77 -12.80 -4.97
C PHE A 61 6.66 -11.55 -4.99
N GLY A 62 6.13 -10.45 -5.52
CA GLY A 62 6.75 -9.12 -5.44
C GLY A 62 5.91 -8.20 -4.57
N TYR A 63 6.43 -7.79 -3.42
CA TYR A 63 5.81 -6.79 -2.56
C TYR A 63 6.20 -5.39 -3.00
N ILE A 64 5.19 -4.62 -3.40
CA ILE A 64 5.31 -3.27 -3.94
C ILE A 64 5.31 -2.20 -2.84
N TRP A 65 6.27 -2.31 -1.92
CA TRP A 65 6.55 -1.29 -0.92
C TRP A 65 8.03 -0.98 -0.83
N SER A 66 8.36 0.18 -0.26
CA SER A 66 9.74 0.58 -0.03
C SER A 66 10.45 -0.35 0.98
N PRO A 67 11.61 -0.94 0.65
CA PRO A 67 12.44 -1.67 1.62
C PRO A 67 12.99 -0.75 2.73
N HIS A 68 13.06 0.56 2.48
CA HIS A 68 13.44 1.57 3.45
C HIS A 68 12.31 1.90 4.43
N LEU A 69 11.05 1.59 4.11
CA LEU A 69 9.96 1.59 5.06
C LEU A 69 9.86 0.23 5.77
N VAL A 70 9.66 -0.84 5.00
CA VAL A 70 9.52 -2.22 5.50
C VAL A 70 10.62 -3.09 4.89
N PRO A 71 11.69 -3.39 5.63
CA PRO A 71 12.76 -4.23 5.11
C PRO A 71 12.25 -5.65 4.89
N LYS A 72 12.80 -6.35 3.89
CA LYS A 72 12.52 -7.77 3.66
C LYS A 72 12.88 -8.58 4.93
N PRO A 73 11.93 -9.30 5.55
CA PRO A 73 12.22 -10.19 6.66
C PRO A 73 13.26 -11.26 6.29
N LYS A 74 14.11 -11.64 7.26
CA LYS A 74 15.24 -12.56 7.02
C LYS A 74 14.80 -14.00 6.76
N ASP A 75 13.62 -14.36 7.25
CA ASP A 75 12.96 -15.66 7.09
C ASP A 75 12.23 -15.80 5.74
N TRP A 76 12.12 -14.72 4.95
CA TRP A 76 11.56 -14.78 3.61
C TRP A 76 12.53 -15.39 2.60
N GLY A 77 12.07 -16.44 1.91
CA GLY A 77 12.85 -17.16 0.89
C GLY A 77 13.20 -16.34 -0.36
N PRO A 78 13.95 -16.94 -1.31
CA PRO A 78 14.46 -16.26 -2.51
C PRO A 78 13.38 -15.88 -3.55
N LYS A 79 12.18 -16.46 -3.42
CA LYS A 79 11.01 -16.23 -4.30
C LYS A 79 10.15 -15.05 -3.89
N VAL A 80 10.48 -14.39 -2.79
CA VAL A 80 9.80 -13.19 -2.34
C VAL A 80 10.74 -12.01 -2.52
N ASP A 81 10.33 -11.02 -3.30
CA ASP A 81 11.07 -9.79 -3.53
C ASP A 81 10.29 -8.61 -2.94
N VAL A 82 11.01 -7.63 -2.36
CA VAL A 82 10.47 -6.33 -1.96
C VAL A 82 11.02 -5.33 -2.97
N VAL A 83 10.15 -4.76 -3.79
CA VAL A 83 10.58 -4.14 -5.06
C VAL A 83 10.56 -2.62 -5.04
N GLY A 84 10.02 -1.99 -4.00
CA GLY A 84 9.74 -0.55 -3.98
C GLY A 84 8.27 -0.24 -4.28
N PHE A 85 7.83 0.97 -3.95
CA PHE A 85 6.47 1.41 -4.31
C PHE A 85 6.37 1.72 -5.80
N CYS A 86 5.24 1.35 -6.42
CA CYS A 86 4.89 1.75 -7.79
C CYS A 86 4.03 3.01 -7.74
N PHE A 87 4.54 4.12 -8.26
CA PHE A 87 3.82 5.39 -8.32
C PHE A 87 3.24 5.65 -9.71
N LEU A 88 2.11 6.34 -9.75
CA LEU A 88 1.52 6.88 -10.97
C LEU A 88 1.66 8.40 -10.94
N ASP A 89 2.09 9.00 -12.04
CA ASP A 89 2.23 10.46 -12.18
C ASP A 89 0.89 11.09 -12.58
N LEU A 90 -0.08 11.03 -11.67
CA LEU A 90 -1.46 11.50 -11.86
C LEU A 90 -1.54 13.03 -12.00
N ALA A 91 -0.55 13.75 -11.46
CA ALA A 91 -0.46 15.19 -11.52
C ALA A 91 -0.05 15.73 -12.91
N SER A 92 0.47 14.90 -13.82
CA SER A 92 1.10 15.35 -15.07
C SER A 92 0.21 16.24 -15.94
N ASN A 93 -1.10 16.01 -15.92
CA ASN A 93 -2.11 16.77 -16.66
C ASN A 93 -3.16 17.42 -15.74
N TYR A 94 -2.83 17.59 -14.45
CA TYR A 94 -3.75 18.13 -13.47
C TYR A 94 -3.61 19.65 -13.38
N ASP A 95 -4.70 20.36 -13.62
CA ASP A 95 -4.79 21.80 -13.40
C ASP A 95 -5.54 22.09 -12.09
N PRO A 96 -4.86 22.57 -11.04
CA PRO A 96 -5.49 22.81 -9.75
C PRO A 96 -6.43 24.03 -9.82
N PRO A 97 -7.62 23.97 -9.19
CA PRO A 97 -8.53 25.12 -9.14
C PRO A 97 -7.85 26.36 -8.57
N GLU A 98 -8.06 27.52 -9.21
CA GLU A 98 -7.42 28.78 -8.81
C GLU A 98 -7.68 29.14 -7.33
N ALA A 99 -8.90 28.87 -6.84
CA ALA A 99 -9.29 29.07 -5.45
C ALA A 99 -8.40 28.27 -4.48
N LEU A 100 -8.09 27.01 -4.80
CA LEU A 100 -7.21 26.17 -3.99
C LEU A 100 -5.78 26.72 -3.99
N VAL A 101 -5.26 27.07 -5.17
CA VAL A 101 -3.90 27.63 -5.30
C VAL A 101 -3.76 28.94 -4.54
N LYS A 102 -4.76 29.83 -4.62
CA LYS A 102 -4.79 31.10 -3.90
C LYS A 102 -4.81 30.87 -2.38
N TRP A 103 -5.63 29.95 -1.90
CA TRP A 103 -5.70 29.63 -0.47
C TRP A 103 -4.40 29.02 0.07
N LEU A 104 -3.79 28.10 -0.69
CA LEU A 104 -2.48 27.51 -0.38
C LEU A 104 -1.41 28.60 -0.22
N LYS A 105 -1.32 29.54 -1.18
CA LYS A 105 -0.34 30.64 -1.18
C LYS A 105 -0.57 31.69 -0.09
N ALA A 106 -1.76 31.78 0.48
CA ALA A 106 -2.12 32.80 1.47
C ALA A 106 -1.50 32.58 2.87
N GLY A 107 -0.65 31.57 3.08
CA GLY A 107 -0.06 31.31 4.39
C GLY A 107 0.84 30.05 4.43
N PRO A 108 1.11 29.49 5.62
CA PRO A 108 2.01 28.34 5.79
C PRO A 108 1.39 27.03 5.30
N LYS A 109 2.21 26.09 4.79
CA LYS A 109 1.74 24.80 4.25
C LYS A 109 0.74 24.11 5.21
N PRO A 110 -0.44 23.70 4.72
CA PRO A 110 -1.48 23.11 5.56
C PRO A 110 -1.18 21.65 5.92
N ILE A 111 -1.93 21.13 6.90
CA ILE A 111 -2.04 19.69 7.16
C ILE A 111 -3.16 19.12 6.30
N TYR A 112 -2.91 18.06 5.55
CA TYR A 112 -3.98 17.32 4.87
C TYR A 112 -4.64 16.34 5.82
N ILE A 113 -5.97 16.25 5.79
CA ILE A 113 -6.76 15.25 6.52
C ILE A 113 -7.75 14.59 5.57
N GLY A 114 -7.68 13.27 5.43
CA GLY A 114 -8.61 12.52 4.59
C GLY A 114 -8.62 11.01 4.84
N PHE A 115 -9.80 10.45 5.05
CA PHE A 115 -10.00 9.02 5.36
C PHE A 115 -10.49 8.19 4.17
N GLY A 116 -10.46 8.76 2.96
CA GLY A 116 -10.87 8.07 1.72
C GLY A 116 -12.38 7.83 1.67
N SER A 117 -12.79 6.73 1.03
CA SER A 117 -14.19 6.36 0.85
C SER A 117 -14.77 5.53 2.00
N LEU A 118 -14.17 5.58 3.18
CA LEU A 118 -14.60 4.77 4.32
C LEU A 118 -15.80 5.42 5.01
N PRO A 119 -16.85 4.65 5.34
CA PRO A 119 -17.98 5.17 6.12
C PRO A 119 -17.49 5.53 7.52
N VAL A 120 -17.65 6.80 7.88
CA VAL A 120 -17.41 7.30 9.24
C VAL A 120 -18.75 7.29 9.98
N GLN A 121 -18.80 6.73 11.19
CA GLN A 121 -20.06 6.62 11.94
C GLN A 121 -20.61 7.99 12.37
N GLU A 122 -19.75 8.90 12.83
CA GLU A 122 -20.10 10.25 13.29
C GLU A 122 -19.26 11.32 12.55
N PRO A 123 -19.50 11.56 11.25
CA PRO A 123 -18.66 12.43 10.43
C PRO A 123 -18.67 13.89 10.89
N GLU A 124 -19.78 14.40 11.45
CA GLU A 124 -19.84 15.77 11.99
C GLU A 124 -18.92 15.92 13.21
N LYS A 125 -18.98 14.99 14.16
CA LYS A 125 -18.17 15.01 15.39
C LYS A 125 -16.68 14.86 15.07
N MET A 126 -16.34 14.00 14.12
CA MET A 126 -14.97 13.88 13.62
C MET A 126 -14.50 15.18 12.97
N THR A 127 -15.33 15.79 12.12
CA THR A 127 -15.02 17.08 11.48
C THR A 127 -14.79 18.17 12.53
N GLN A 128 -15.66 18.29 13.55
CA GLN A 128 -15.49 19.23 14.66
C GLN A 128 -14.17 19.00 15.42
N THR A 129 -13.83 17.73 15.67
CA THR A 129 -12.58 17.35 16.34
C THR A 129 -11.36 17.78 15.51
N ILE A 130 -11.40 17.60 14.19
CA ILE A 130 -10.31 18.02 13.29
C ILE A 130 -10.16 19.55 13.29
N VAL A 131 -11.26 20.28 13.11
CA VAL A 131 -11.24 21.75 13.10
C VAL A 131 -10.71 22.30 14.42
N GLU A 132 -11.17 21.77 15.55
CA GLU A 132 -10.72 22.19 16.87
C GLU A 132 -9.24 21.84 17.13
N ALA A 133 -8.76 20.69 16.64
CA ALA A 133 -7.34 20.33 16.75
C ALA A 133 -6.45 21.28 15.94
N LEU A 134 -6.84 21.62 14.71
CA LEU A 134 -6.16 22.61 13.87
C LEU A 134 -6.12 23.97 14.55
N ARG A 135 -7.25 24.41 15.12
CA ARG A 135 -7.34 25.67 15.87
C ARG A 135 -6.39 25.69 17.07
N LYS A 136 -6.39 24.62 17.89
CA LYS A 136 -5.54 24.51 19.09
C LYS A 136 -4.05 24.52 18.77
N THR A 137 -3.68 23.90 17.65
CA THR A 137 -2.28 23.81 17.19
C THR A 137 -1.87 24.98 16.29
N GLY A 138 -2.78 25.93 16.01
CA GLY A 138 -2.52 27.09 15.16
C GLY A 138 -2.25 26.73 13.69
N GLN A 139 -2.71 25.58 13.23
CA GLN A 139 -2.42 25.06 11.90
C GLN A 139 -3.56 25.31 10.92
N ARG A 140 -3.21 25.50 9.66
CA ARG A 140 -4.17 25.44 8.55
C ARG A 140 -4.37 24.00 8.12
N GLY A 141 -5.57 23.66 7.66
CA GLY A 141 -5.89 22.28 7.25
C GLY A 141 -6.65 22.21 5.93
N ILE A 142 -6.41 21.13 5.20
CA ILE A 142 -7.24 20.70 4.08
C ILE A 142 -8.01 19.46 4.55
N ILE A 143 -9.34 19.51 4.47
CA ILE A 143 -10.19 18.34 4.75
C ILE A 143 -10.69 17.82 3.42
N ASN A 144 -10.26 16.62 3.04
CA ASN A 144 -10.84 15.90 1.91
C ASN A 144 -12.18 15.31 2.35
N LYS A 145 -13.27 15.76 1.74
CA LYS A 145 -14.64 15.34 2.07
C LYS A 145 -14.83 13.83 1.90
N GLY A 146 -14.17 13.25 0.90
CA GLY A 146 -14.29 11.85 0.52
C GLY A 146 -15.74 11.41 0.32
N TRP A 147 -15.99 10.09 0.45
CA TRP A 147 -17.35 9.53 0.45
C TRP A 147 -17.92 9.38 1.86
N GLY A 148 -17.12 9.65 2.89
CA GLY A 148 -17.48 9.49 4.30
C GLY A 148 -18.21 10.69 4.92
N GLY A 149 -18.53 11.73 4.14
CA GLY A 149 -19.31 12.88 4.62
C GLY A 149 -18.53 13.88 5.49
N LEU A 150 -17.19 13.86 5.44
CA LEU A 150 -16.37 14.81 6.20
C LEU A 150 -16.52 16.24 5.65
N GLY A 151 -16.30 17.21 6.52
CA GLY A 151 -16.25 18.62 6.11
C GLY A 151 -17.61 19.30 6.03
N ASN A 152 -18.68 18.69 6.56
CA ASN A 152 -19.95 19.40 6.75
C ASN A 152 -19.83 20.36 7.94
N LEU A 153 -19.44 21.59 7.66
CA LEU A 153 -19.29 22.66 8.65
C LEU A 153 -20.53 23.56 8.61
N ALA A 154 -21.03 23.95 9.80
CA ALA A 154 -22.15 24.88 9.92
C ALA A 154 -21.80 26.26 9.35
N GLU A 155 -20.56 26.69 9.51
CA GLU A 155 -20.02 27.94 8.96
C GLU A 155 -18.61 27.71 8.38
N PRO A 156 -18.25 28.41 7.29
CA PRO A 156 -16.89 28.37 6.76
C PRO A 156 -15.87 28.85 7.80
N VAL A 157 -14.70 28.21 7.80
CA VAL A 157 -13.60 28.52 8.72
C VAL A 157 -12.36 28.85 7.91
N ASP A 158 -11.81 30.06 8.04
CA ASP A 158 -10.76 30.57 7.13
C ASP A 158 -9.49 29.71 7.06
N TYR A 159 -9.11 29.05 8.16
CA TYR A 159 -7.94 28.18 8.23
C TYR A 159 -8.22 26.74 7.76
N VAL A 160 -9.42 26.44 7.27
CA VAL A 160 -9.81 25.12 6.74
C VAL A 160 -10.28 25.26 5.29
N TYR A 161 -9.65 24.50 4.39
CA TYR A 161 -10.12 24.35 3.01
C TYR A 161 -10.78 22.99 2.83
N LEU A 162 -12.03 22.99 2.37
CA LEU A 162 -12.74 21.76 2.02
C LEU A 162 -12.43 21.38 0.59
N LEU A 163 -11.93 20.18 0.39
CA LEU A 163 -11.44 19.71 -0.90
C LEU A 163 -12.17 18.43 -1.32
N ASP A 164 -12.41 18.30 -2.62
CA ASP A 164 -12.81 17.04 -3.24
C ASP A 164 -11.55 16.22 -3.60
N ASN A 165 -11.69 15.19 -4.43
CA ASN A 165 -10.53 14.39 -4.79
C ASN A 165 -9.58 15.15 -5.74
N VAL A 166 -8.30 15.21 -5.35
CA VAL A 166 -7.21 15.73 -6.18
C VAL A 166 -6.03 14.74 -6.17
N PRO A 167 -5.14 14.77 -7.17
CA PRO A 167 -3.95 13.93 -7.18
C PRO A 167 -3.05 14.19 -5.95
N HIS A 168 -2.76 13.13 -5.18
CA HIS A 168 -1.95 13.22 -3.97
C HIS A 168 -0.47 13.51 -4.26
N ASP A 169 0.04 13.07 -5.40
CA ASP A 169 1.39 13.35 -5.89
C ASP A 169 1.62 14.86 -6.14
N TRP A 170 0.56 15.62 -6.43
CA TRP A 170 0.60 17.08 -6.45
C TRP A 170 0.32 17.69 -5.07
N LEU A 171 -0.77 17.28 -4.42
CA LEU A 171 -1.27 17.94 -3.22
C LEU A 171 -0.30 17.82 -2.05
N PHE A 172 0.26 16.64 -1.80
CA PHE A 172 1.07 16.40 -0.61
C PHE A 172 2.39 17.18 -0.64
N LEU A 173 2.91 17.52 -1.82
CA LEU A 173 4.06 18.44 -1.95
C LEU A 173 3.75 19.85 -1.40
N GLN A 174 2.48 20.24 -1.38
CA GLN A 174 1.99 21.50 -0.82
C GLN A 174 1.68 21.41 0.68
N CYS A 175 1.71 20.22 1.27
CA CYS A 175 1.36 20.01 2.68
C CYS A 175 2.59 20.00 3.59
N ALA A 176 2.38 20.37 4.86
CA ALA A 176 3.38 20.22 5.92
C ALA A 176 3.43 18.76 6.38
N SER A 177 2.25 18.18 6.64
CA SER A 177 2.03 16.85 7.18
C SER A 177 0.70 16.27 6.67
N VAL A 178 0.49 14.97 6.84
CA VAL A 178 -0.73 14.28 6.39
C VAL A 178 -1.34 13.43 7.50
N VAL A 179 -2.67 13.43 7.60
CA VAL A 179 -3.47 12.57 8.48
C VAL A 179 -4.42 11.76 7.59
N HIS A 180 -4.33 10.43 7.65
CA HIS A 180 -5.15 9.59 6.79
C HIS A 180 -5.44 8.22 7.38
N HIS A 181 -6.32 7.46 6.73
CA HIS A 181 -6.77 6.15 7.23
C HIS A 181 -5.68 5.08 7.23
N GLY A 182 -4.63 5.20 6.41
CA GLY A 182 -3.51 4.26 6.40
C GLY A 182 -3.50 3.29 5.24
N GLY A 183 -4.25 3.53 4.16
CA GLY A 183 -4.12 2.72 2.95
C GLY A 183 -2.68 2.78 2.39
N ALA A 184 -2.20 1.65 1.87
CA ALA A 184 -0.82 1.51 1.39
C ALA A 184 -0.40 2.63 0.41
N GLY A 185 -1.24 2.94 -0.58
CA GLY A 185 -0.95 3.97 -1.58
C GLY A 185 -0.89 5.39 -1.02
N THR A 186 -1.81 5.76 -0.13
CA THR A 186 -1.79 7.09 0.51
C THR A 186 -0.60 7.24 1.44
N THR A 187 -0.27 6.18 2.19
CA THR A 187 0.94 6.13 3.02
C THR A 187 2.18 6.33 2.16
N ALA A 188 2.31 5.60 1.05
CA ALA A 188 3.42 5.74 0.12
C ALA A 188 3.53 7.17 -0.44
N ALA A 189 2.42 7.76 -0.87
CA ALA A 189 2.39 9.12 -1.41
C ALA A 189 2.80 10.17 -0.37
N GLY A 190 2.32 10.07 0.87
CA GLY A 190 2.68 10.97 1.96
C GLY A 190 4.16 10.92 2.29
N LEU A 191 4.71 9.71 2.41
CA LEU A 191 6.13 9.50 2.68
C LEU A 191 7.01 9.95 1.52
N LYS A 192 6.61 9.69 0.26
CA LYS A 192 7.32 10.19 -0.93
C LYS A 192 7.36 11.72 -0.97
N ALA A 193 6.30 12.40 -0.53
CA ALA A 193 6.26 13.86 -0.42
C ALA A 193 7.01 14.41 0.81
N ALA A 194 7.76 13.56 1.53
CA ALA A 194 8.44 13.89 2.78
C ALA A 194 7.52 14.46 3.86
N CYS A 195 6.24 14.09 3.88
CA CYS A 195 5.30 14.52 4.90
C CYS A 195 5.37 13.61 6.13
N PRO A 196 5.61 14.16 7.33
CA PRO A 196 5.23 13.50 8.57
C PRO A 196 3.77 13.04 8.49
N THR A 197 3.52 11.80 8.93
CA THR A 197 2.25 11.10 8.63
C THR A 197 1.62 10.56 9.90
N THR A 198 0.37 10.92 10.20
CA THR A 198 -0.44 10.26 11.23
C THR A 198 -1.44 9.32 10.57
N ILE A 199 -1.54 8.10 11.09
CA ILE A 199 -2.47 7.09 10.59
C ILE A 199 -3.61 6.87 11.60
N VAL A 200 -4.85 6.95 11.11
CA VAL A 200 -6.08 6.67 11.84
C VAL A 200 -6.72 5.40 11.26
N PRO A 201 -6.32 4.19 11.69
CA PRO A 201 -6.77 2.97 11.04
C PRO A 201 -8.22 2.63 11.38
N PHE A 202 -8.95 2.17 10.37
CA PHE A 202 -10.30 1.64 10.44
C PHE A 202 -10.30 0.10 10.40
N PHE A 203 -9.59 -0.51 9.44
CA PHE A 203 -9.49 -1.97 9.30
C PHE A 203 -8.40 -2.39 8.31
N GLY A 204 -8.23 -3.71 8.14
CA GLY A 204 -7.36 -4.29 7.11
C GLY A 204 -5.88 -4.08 7.40
N ASP A 205 -5.14 -3.61 6.39
CA ASP A 205 -3.69 -3.36 6.45
C ASP A 205 -3.33 -2.02 7.12
N GLN A 206 -4.32 -1.18 7.41
CA GLN A 206 -4.12 0.18 7.92
C GLN A 206 -3.36 0.25 9.26
N PRO A 207 -3.65 -0.60 10.28
CA PRO A 207 -2.87 -0.62 11.51
C PRO A 207 -1.41 -0.98 11.26
N PHE A 208 -1.14 -1.92 10.34
CA PHE A 208 0.23 -2.29 9.98
C PHE A 208 1.01 -1.08 9.44
N TRP A 209 0.43 -0.33 8.49
CA TRP A 209 1.09 0.88 7.97
C TRP A 209 1.31 1.95 9.04
N GLY A 210 0.33 2.13 9.94
CA GLY A 210 0.46 2.97 11.13
C GLY A 210 1.69 2.63 11.97
N GLU A 211 1.83 1.35 12.31
CA GLU A 211 2.98 0.85 13.05
C GLU A 211 4.30 1.00 12.29
N ARG A 212 4.31 0.80 10.96
CA ARG A 212 5.53 0.99 10.16
C ARG A 212 5.97 2.45 10.11
N VAL A 213 5.03 3.39 9.96
CA VAL A 213 5.28 4.84 10.02
C VAL A 213 5.82 5.23 11.40
N HIS A 214 5.19 4.75 12.47
CA HIS A 214 5.63 5.02 13.83
C HIS A 214 7.03 4.46 14.12
N ALA A 215 7.28 3.20 13.76
CA ALA A 215 8.57 2.54 13.98
C ALA A 215 9.72 3.21 13.22
N ARG A 216 9.43 3.86 12.08
CA ARG A 216 10.41 4.69 11.34
C ARG A 216 10.57 6.10 11.91
N GLY A 217 9.75 6.48 12.89
CA GLY A 217 9.78 7.79 13.53
C GLY A 217 9.30 8.93 12.62
N VAL A 218 8.64 8.63 11.51
CA VAL A 218 8.09 9.61 10.55
C VAL A 218 6.63 9.94 10.84
N GLY A 219 6.12 9.47 11.98
CA GLY A 219 4.79 9.74 12.49
C GLY A 219 4.62 9.27 13.94
N PRO A 220 3.56 9.71 14.62
CA PRO A 220 3.22 9.23 15.94
C PRO A 220 2.69 7.78 15.87
N ALA A 221 2.44 7.18 17.04
CA ALA A 221 1.71 5.92 17.10
C ALA A 221 0.34 6.07 16.40
N PRO A 222 -0.17 5.03 15.72
CA PRO A 222 -1.47 5.10 15.08
C PRO A 222 -2.57 5.41 16.10
N ILE A 223 -3.62 6.10 15.66
CA ILE A 223 -4.79 6.41 16.48
C ILE A 223 -5.95 5.58 15.94
N PRO A 224 -6.22 4.37 16.48
CA PRO A 224 -7.39 3.60 16.11
C PRO A 224 -8.66 4.45 16.09
N ILE A 225 -9.54 4.20 15.12
CA ILE A 225 -10.73 5.03 14.89
C ILE A 225 -11.65 5.15 16.12
N ASP A 226 -11.77 4.07 16.90
CA ASP A 226 -12.49 3.99 18.17
C ASP A 226 -11.86 4.82 19.29
N GLU A 227 -10.58 5.14 19.16
CA GLU A 227 -9.82 5.98 20.07
C GLU A 227 -9.66 7.42 19.59
N PHE A 228 -10.14 7.74 18.38
CA PHE A 228 -9.97 9.04 17.76
C PHE A 228 -10.62 10.14 18.60
N SER A 229 -9.79 11.09 19.04
CA SER A 229 -10.21 12.13 19.97
C SER A 229 -9.35 13.38 19.82
N LEU A 230 -9.89 14.51 20.28
CA LEU A 230 -9.21 15.80 20.22
C LEU A 230 -7.81 15.78 20.87
N PRO A 231 -7.61 15.25 22.10
CA PRO A 231 -6.28 15.23 22.71
C PRO A 231 -5.27 14.40 21.90
N LYS A 232 -5.69 13.26 21.37
CA LYS A 232 -4.81 12.39 20.56
C LYS A 232 -4.44 13.05 19.24
N LEU A 233 -5.39 13.69 18.55
CA LEU A 233 -5.11 14.39 17.30
C LEU A 233 -4.20 15.61 17.52
N VAL A 234 -4.41 16.39 18.58
CA VAL A 234 -3.52 17.51 18.95
C VAL A 234 -2.09 17.01 19.19
N ALA A 235 -1.92 15.99 20.03
CA ALA A 235 -0.60 15.41 20.31
C ALA A 235 0.07 14.84 19.04
N ALA A 236 -0.70 14.23 18.15
CA ALA A 236 -0.20 13.74 16.86
C ALA A 236 0.25 14.87 15.93
N ILE A 237 -0.51 15.97 15.86
CA ILE A 237 -0.12 17.16 15.09
C ILE A 237 1.16 17.76 15.65
N GLU A 238 1.24 17.96 16.97
CA GLU A 238 2.43 18.50 17.63
C GLU A 238 3.67 17.61 17.38
N PHE A 239 3.51 16.29 17.47
CA PHE A 239 4.57 15.35 17.11
C PHE A 239 5.04 15.55 15.67
N MET A 240 4.10 15.61 14.71
CA MET A 240 4.44 15.79 13.29
C MET A 240 5.11 17.13 12.98
N LEU A 241 4.90 18.16 13.81
CA LEU A 241 5.52 19.48 13.67
C LEU A 241 6.93 19.56 14.26
N ASP A 242 7.39 18.54 15.00
CA ASP A 242 8.78 18.47 15.48
C ASP A 242 9.75 18.44 14.26
N PRO A 243 10.70 19.38 14.18
CA PRO A 243 11.69 19.41 13.10
C PRO A 243 12.43 18.08 12.90
N LYS A 244 12.69 17.32 13.97
CA LYS A 244 13.35 16.01 13.88
C LYS A 244 12.50 14.97 13.17
N VAL A 245 11.18 15.04 13.31
CA VAL A 245 10.25 14.15 12.58
C VAL A 245 10.28 14.53 11.10
N LYS A 246 10.31 15.82 10.79
CA LYS A 246 10.44 16.31 9.41
C LYS A 246 11.75 15.88 8.76
N GLU A 247 12.87 15.98 9.48
CA GLU A 247 14.19 15.53 9.00
C GLU A 247 14.17 14.03 8.64
N ARG A 248 13.60 13.18 9.49
CA ARG A 248 13.46 11.75 9.20
C ARG A 248 12.55 11.48 8.00
N ALA A 249 11.46 12.24 7.85
CA ALA A 249 10.57 12.11 6.70
C ALA A 249 11.29 12.50 5.39
N ILE A 250 12.14 13.53 5.42
CA ILE A 250 12.99 13.93 4.28
C ILE A 250 14.02 12.84 3.96
N GLU A 251 14.67 12.28 4.98
CA GLU A 251 15.65 11.21 4.79
C GLU A 251 15.01 9.97 4.13
N LEU A 252 13.85 9.55 4.63
CA LEU A 252 13.13 8.41 4.07
C LEU A 252 12.65 8.70 2.63
N ALA A 253 12.11 9.90 2.37
CA ALA A 253 11.71 10.29 1.02
C ALA A 253 12.88 10.23 0.03
N LYS A 254 14.05 10.72 0.43
CA LYS A 254 15.27 10.66 -0.38
C LYS A 254 15.74 9.22 -0.64
N GLN A 255 15.57 8.32 0.32
CA GLN A 255 15.83 6.89 0.10
C GLN A 255 14.85 6.31 -0.93
N MET A 256 13.56 6.65 -0.81
CA MET A 256 12.51 6.25 -1.74
C MET A 256 12.67 6.84 -3.16
N GLU A 257 13.25 8.04 -3.31
CA GLU A 257 13.53 8.65 -4.62
C GLU A 257 14.50 7.83 -5.47
N ASN A 258 15.38 7.05 -4.84
CA ASN A 258 16.32 6.17 -5.54
C ASN A 258 15.70 4.79 -5.87
N GLU A 259 14.43 4.58 -5.52
CA GLU A 259 13.70 3.35 -5.83
C GLU A 259 12.90 3.52 -7.12
N ASP A 260 12.94 2.49 -7.97
CA ASP A 260 11.98 2.33 -9.06
C ASP A 260 11.21 1.02 -8.84
N GLY A 261 10.04 1.13 -8.21
CA GLY A 261 9.18 -0.01 -7.92
C GLY A 261 8.67 -0.72 -9.19
N VAL A 262 8.50 0.02 -10.29
CA VAL A 262 8.03 -0.53 -11.56
C VAL A 262 9.14 -1.35 -12.20
N GLU A 263 10.34 -0.79 -12.33
CA GLU A 263 11.51 -1.52 -12.83
C GLU A 263 11.84 -2.70 -11.91
N GLY A 264 11.76 -2.52 -10.59
CA GLY A 264 11.93 -3.58 -9.59
C GLY A 264 10.94 -4.73 -9.77
N ALA A 265 9.66 -4.43 -9.99
CA ALA A 265 8.62 -5.43 -10.26
C ALA A 265 8.87 -6.17 -11.58
N VAL A 266 9.28 -5.47 -12.64
CA VAL A 266 9.64 -6.08 -13.93
C VAL A 266 10.85 -6.99 -13.79
N LYS A 267 11.89 -6.56 -13.07
CA LYS A 267 13.07 -7.38 -12.76
C LYS A 267 12.70 -8.64 -11.97
N ALA A 268 11.85 -8.50 -10.94
CA ALA A 268 11.37 -9.64 -10.16
C ALA A 268 10.56 -10.62 -11.02
N PHE A 269 9.68 -10.12 -11.90
CA PHE A 269 8.95 -10.95 -12.84
C PHE A 269 9.89 -11.77 -13.75
N PHE A 270 10.85 -11.12 -14.42
CA PHE A 270 11.78 -11.82 -15.31
C PHE A 270 12.77 -12.75 -14.59
N LYS A 271 13.12 -12.44 -13.34
CA LYS A 271 13.93 -13.31 -12.47
C LYS A 271 13.25 -14.65 -12.24
N HIS A 272 11.92 -14.65 -12.07
CA HIS A 272 11.18 -15.87 -11.73
C HIS A 272 10.43 -16.51 -12.91
N LEU A 273 10.39 -15.86 -14.07
CA LEU A 273 9.80 -16.43 -15.28
C LEU A 273 10.63 -17.65 -15.76
N PRO A 274 10.06 -18.86 -15.83
CA PRO A 274 10.81 -20.06 -16.23
C PRO A 274 11.14 -20.02 -17.73
N ARG A 275 12.34 -19.53 -18.07
CA ARG A 275 12.82 -19.37 -19.46
C ARG A 275 12.87 -20.66 -20.29
N LYS A 276 12.98 -21.84 -19.64
CA LYS A 276 13.05 -23.14 -20.34
C LYS A 276 11.75 -23.58 -21.05
N LYS A 277 10.60 -22.95 -20.79
CA LYS A 277 9.31 -23.29 -21.44
C LYS A 277 8.96 -22.43 -22.66
N LEU A 278 9.73 -21.37 -22.94
CA LEU A 278 9.41 -20.42 -24.01
C LEU A 278 10.12 -20.72 -25.35
N VAL A 279 11.05 -21.69 -25.38
CA VAL A 279 11.88 -22.01 -26.57
C VAL A 279 11.40 -23.27 -27.32
N THR A 280 10.35 -23.94 -26.86
CA THR A 280 9.78 -25.13 -27.55
C THR A 280 8.56 -24.79 -28.39
N GLU A 281 8.70 -23.82 -29.28
CA GLU A 281 7.98 -23.74 -30.55
C GLU A 281 9.01 -23.29 -31.61
N GLN A 282 10.05 -24.10 -31.82
CA GLN A 282 10.75 -24.07 -33.10
C GLN A 282 9.83 -24.75 -34.10
N GLU A 283 9.48 -24.04 -35.17
CA GLU A 283 8.75 -24.58 -36.32
C GLU A 283 9.37 -25.92 -36.77
N PRO A 284 8.57 -26.94 -37.10
CA PRO A 284 9.13 -28.17 -37.64
C PRO A 284 9.84 -27.84 -38.96
N GLY A 285 11.17 -27.95 -38.96
CA GLY A 285 11.98 -27.85 -40.16
C GLY A 285 11.49 -28.85 -41.22
N PRO A 286 11.69 -28.55 -42.52
CA PRO A 286 11.06 -29.28 -43.61
C PRO A 286 11.43 -30.76 -43.54
N SER A 287 10.41 -31.62 -43.47
CA SER A 287 10.55 -33.06 -43.52
C SER A 287 11.09 -33.48 -44.89
N THR A 288 12.34 -33.94 -44.92
CA THR A 288 12.87 -34.67 -46.08
C THR A 288 12.14 -36.00 -46.19
N PHE A 289 11.17 -36.08 -47.10
CA PHE A 289 10.58 -37.33 -47.54
C PHE A 289 11.68 -38.18 -48.22
N PHE A 290 12.07 -39.28 -47.59
CA PHE A 290 12.80 -40.35 -48.27
C PHE A 290 11.86 -41.00 -49.29
N SER A 291 12.14 -40.79 -50.58
CA SER A 291 11.49 -41.52 -51.67
C SER A 291 12.09 -42.92 -51.77
N LEU A 292 11.34 -43.95 -51.37
CA LEU A 292 11.62 -45.33 -51.80
C LEU A 292 11.06 -45.52 -53.21
N GLY A 293 11.92 -45.37 -54.21
CA GLY A 293 11.62 -45.61 -55.61
C GLY A 293 12.61 -46.57 -56.25
N ARG A 294 12.21 -47.85 -56.31
CA ARG A 294 12.58 -48.88 -57.31
C ARG A 294 14.03 -49.42 -57.32
N CYS A 295 14.19 -50.62 -56.75
CA CYS A 295 15.04 -51.67 -57.30
C CYS A 295 14.15 -52.87 -57.67
N PHE A 296 13.83 -53.03 -58.96
CA PHE A 296 13.47 -54.32 -59.54
C PHE A 296 14.58 -54.69 -60.53
N GLY A 297 15.33 -55.74 -60.19
CA GLY A 297 16.36 -56.34 -61.03
C GLY A 297 15.77 -57.33 -62.03
N CYS A 298 16.52 -57.50 -63.13
CA CYS A 298 16.21 -58.27 -64.33
C CYS A 298 15.90 -59.77 -64.12
N SER A 299 14.95 -60.30 -64.88
CA SER A 299 15.17 -61.20 -66.04
C SER A 299 13.86 -61.44 -66.77
#